data_AF-A0A7Y3FGY4-F1
#
_entry.id   AF-A0A7Y3FGY4-F1
#
_cell.length_a   1.000
_cell.length_b   1.000
_cell.length_c   1.000
_cell.angle_alpha   90.00
_cell.angle_beta   90.00
_cell.angle_gamma   90.00
#
_symmetry.space_group_name_H-M   'P 1'
#
loop_
_entity.id
_entity.type
_entity.pdbx_description
1 polymer ?
#
loop_
_entity_poly.entity_id
_entity_poly.type
_entity_poly.pdbx_seq_one_letter_code
_entity_poly.pdbx_strand_id
1 'polypeptide(L)'
;MAILLIGFILGGMFFSEKDVIDKTKNQQFTKISLSQDDTRITNLQFVDSDLSDGSVEFTFDAVKRINLSGKVNDPEIQNILTYAMLNEQNPGSRLNSINVMDTYGNLIPDKDIKDALITVVMTDENPGVRMEALKLISKFNYDESFKQAYLFVLLNDSSSALRIASLNALIKAAKSGYQLKQNDVELVMQKAKQDDNNYIRLKSKTLLKEYN
;
A
#
# COMPACT_ATOMS: atom_id res chain seq x y z
N MET A 1 28.73 48.27 15.66
CA MET A 1 27.91 47.11 16.07
C MET A 1 28.39 46.64 17.42
N ALA A 2 27.56 46.74 18.46
CA ALA A 2 27.77 46.07 19.73
C ALA A 2 26.37 45.83 20.32
N ILE A 3 25.92 44.58 20.31
CA ILE A 3 24.66 44.21 20.94
C ILE A 3 24.99 43.76 22.37
N LEU A 4 24.37 44.48 23.29
CA LEU A 4 24.27 44.24 24.72
C LEU A 4 23.06 43.32 24.92
N LEU A 5 23.21 42.19 25.61
CA LEU A 5 22.08 41.41 26.12
C LEU A 5 22.45 40.74 27.45
N ILE A 6 22.25 41.53 28.51
CA ILE A 6 21.73 41.10 29.82
C ILE A 6 20.28 40.62 29.52
N GLY A 7 19.72 39.53 30.01
CA GLY A 7 19.87 38.77 31.24
C GLY A 7 18.55 38.03 31.45
N PHE A 8 18.63 36.95 32.22
CA PHE A 8 17.56 36.06 32.69
C PHE A 8 16.23 36.74 33.09
N ILE A 9 15.11 36.00 33.00
CA ILE A 9 14.19 35.68 34.13
C ILE A 9 13.09 34.67 33.72
N LEU A 10 13.16 33.50 34.37
CA LEU A 10 12.15 32.66 35.07
C LEU A 10 10.74 32.39 34.50
N GLY A 11 10.42 31.09 34.46
CA GLY A 11 9.09 30.50 34.63
C GLY A 11 9.19 29.00 34.30
N GLY A 12 9.15 28.03 35.21
CA GLY A 12 8.43 27.98 36.48
C GLY A 12 7.28 26.98 36.35
N MET A 13 7.60 25.69 36.49
CA MET A 13 6.71 24.54 36.78
C MET A 13 5.59 24.24 35.79
N PHE A 14 5.64 23.04 35.20
CA PHE A 14 4.60 22.00 35.16
C PHE A 14 4.98 21.07 34.01
N PHE A 15 5.35 19.83 34.31
CA PHE A 15 4.91 18.60 33.64
C PHE A 15 5.81 17.42 34.07
N SER A 16 5.17 16.49 34.79
CA SER A 16 5.54 15.13 35.18
C SER A 16 6.88 14.56 34.71
N GLU A 17 7.68 14.10 35.68
CA GLU A 17 8.58 12.96 35.51
C GLU A 17 7.81 11.79 34.87
N LYS A 18 8.06 11.57 33.59
CA LYS A 18 8.03 10.24 33.00
C LYS A 18 9.47 9.95 32.63
N ASP A 19 10.01 8.87 33.19
CA ASP A 19 11.34 8.36 32.91
C ASP A 19 11.61 8.34 31.40
N VAL A 20 12.34 9.35 30.92
CA VAL A 20 13.04 9.25 29.65
C VAL A 20 14.25 8.38 29.95
N ILE A 21 14.11 7.09 29.71
CA ILE A 21 15.24 6.17 29.74
C ILE A 21 16.20 6.62 28.64
N ASP A 22 17.21 7.37 29.06
CA ASP A 22 18.41 7.67 28.29
C ASP A 22 19.17 6.35 28.07
N LYS A 23 18.81 5.63 27.00
CA LYS A 23 19.56 4.45 26.52
C LYS A 23 20.70 4.88 25.59
N THR A 24 21.51 5.86 26.03
CA THR A 24 22.76 6.21 25.38
C THR A 24 23.93 5.68 26.20
N LYS A 25 24.05 4.35 26.31
CA LYS A 25 25.30 3.65 26.65
C LYS A 25 25.09 2.13 26.56
N ASN A 26 26.04 1.48 25.88
CA ASN A 26 26.18 0.03 25.69
C ASN A 26 25.25 -0.61 24.65
N GLN A 27 25.45 -0.25 23.37
CA GLN A 27 25.35 -1.30 22.35
C GLN A 27 26.60 -2.19 22.49
N GLN A 28 26.49 -3.22 23.33
CA GLN A 28 27.39 -4.37 23.23
C GLN A 28 27.38 -4.82 21.77
N PHE A 29 28.57 -5.07 21.20
CA PHE A 29 28.73 -5.79 19.95
C PHE A 29 27.83 -7.02 19.99
N THR A 30 26.64 -6.91 19.40
CA THR A 30 25.82 -8.09 19.14
C THR A 30 26.65 -8.80 18.11
N LYS A 31 27.20 -9.99 18.43
CA LYS A 31 27.97 -10.78 17.46
C LYS A 31 27.08 -10.97 16.23
N ILE A 32 27.23 -10.12 15.23
CA ILE A 32 26.63 -10.32 13.93
C ILE A 32 27.42 -11.50 13.36
N SER A 33 26.85 -12.69 13.47
CA SER A 33 27.47 -13.92 12.98
C SER A 33 27.36 -13.91 11.45
N LEU A 34 28.25 -13.14 10.82
CA LEU A 34 28.39 -13.00 9.36
C LEU A 34 28.87 -14.30 8.69
N SER A 35 29.16 -15.33 9.47
CA SER A 35 29.68 -16.64 9.07
C SER A 35 28.63 -17.60 8.50
N GLN A 36 27.40 -17.15 8.21
CA GLN A 36 26.45 -17.97 7.45
C GLN A 36 26.70 -17.72 5.95
N ASP A 37 27.08 -18.77 5.21
CA ASP A 37 27.50 -18.75 3.79
C ASP A 37 26.56 -18.02 2.81
N ASP A 38 25.32 -17.71 3.22
CA ASP A 38 24.29 -17.08 2.39
C ASP A 38 24.04 -15.58 2.67
N THR A 39 24.83 -14.95 3.55
CA THR A 39 24.68 -13.52 3.88
C THR A 39 25.71 -12.69 3.14
N ARG A 40 25.25 -11.76 2.30
CA ARG A 40 26.11 -10.84 1.54
C ARG A 40 26.11 -9.46 2.17
N ILE A 41 27.30 -8.90 2.36
CA ILE A 41 27.47 -7.51 2.78
C ILE A 41 27.46 -6.60 1.55
N THR A 42 26.65 -5.54 1.57
CA THR A 42 26.59 -4.51 0.54
C THR A 42 26.56 -3.11 1.16
N ASN A 43 26.81 -2.05 0.38
CA ASN A 43 26.69 -0.66 0.83
C ASN A 43 27.50 -0.30 2.09
N LEU A 44 28.72 -0.83 2.22
CA LEU A 44 29.63 -0.50 3.31
C LEU A 44 30.06 0.97 3.23
N GLN A 45 29.85 1.72 4.31
CA GLN A 45 30.23 3.14 4.45
C GLN A 45 30.91 3.36 5.79
N PHE A 46 32.08 3.98 5.77
CA PHE A 46 32.75 4.41 7.00
C PHE A 46 32.10 5.69 7.49
N VAL A 47 31.64 5.67 8.75
CA VAL A 47 31.05 6.83 9.44
C VAL A 47 32.16 7.61 10.14
N ASP A 48 33.17 6.91 10.65
CA ASP A 48 34.29 7.52 11.32
C ASP A 48 35.31 8.11 10.32
N SER A 49 35.77 9.32 10.62
CA SER A 49 36.76 10.04 9.84
C SER A 49 38.09 10.23 10.58
N ASP A 50 38.14 9.94 11.89
CA ASP A 50 39.35 10.02 12.71
C ASP A 50 39.72 8.66 13.26
N LEU A 51 40.60 7.96 12.54
CA LEU A 51 41.08 6.63 12.90
C LEU A 51 42.25 6.66 13.92
N SER A 52 42.56 7.82 14.50
CA SER A 52 43.77 8.00 15.32
C SER A 52 43.75 7.26 16.66
N ASP A 53 42.57 6.94 17.18
CA ASP A 53 42.37 6.17 18.41
C ASP A 53 42.25 4.65 18.17
N GLY A 54 42.28 4.22 16.90
CA GLY A 54 42.09 2.83 16.49
C GLY A 54 40.64 2.34 16.54
N SER A 55 39.67 3.22 16.79
CA SER A 55 38.24 2.95 16.66
C SER A 55 37.84 3.06 15.19
N VAL A 56 36.81 2.30 14.80
CA VAL A 56 36.23 2.36 13.46
C VAL A 56 34.72 2.24 13.59
N GLU A 57 33.99 3.16 12.97
CA GLU A 57 32.55 3.09 12.82
C GLU A 57 32.19 2.97 11.33
N PHE A 58 31.32 2.03 11.00
CA PHE A 58 30.81 1.84 9.64
C PHE A 58 29.39 1.27 9.65
N THR A 59 28.64 1.56 8.58
CA THR A 59 27.32 0.99 8.30
C THR A 59 27.37 0.11 7.06
N PHE A 60 26.56 -0.95 7.01
CA PHE A 60 26.43 -1.81 5.84
C PHE A 60 25.06 -2.50 5.81
N ASP A 61 24.67 -2.98 4.64
CA ASP A 61 23.50 -3.82 4.45
C ASP A 61 23.90 -5.30 4.50
N ALA A 62 23.18 -6.09 5.28
CA ALA A 62 23.31 -7.55 5.32
C ALA A 62 22.14 -8.19 4.55
N VAL A 63 22.41 -8.65 3.33
CA VAL A 63 21.39 -9.23 2.43
C VAL A 63 21.48 -10.75 2.47
N LYS A 64 20.44 -11.41 2.97
CA LYS A 64 20.30 -12.87 2.95
C LYS A 64 19.30 -13.30 1.89
N ARG A 65 19.68 -14.23 1.02
CA ARG A 65 18.73 -14.85 0.09
C ARG A 65 17.92 -15.90 0.84
N ILE A 66 16.59 -15.81 0.72
CA ILE A 66 15.66 -16.81 1.26
C ILE A 66 15.03 -17.53 0.07
N ASN A 67 15.06 -18.86 0.09
CA ASN A 67 14.29 -19.69 -0.81
C ASN A 67 13.15 -20.33 -0.01
N LEU A 68 11.91 -19.99 -0.37
CA LEU A 68 10.71 -20.46 0.31
C LEU A 68 9.81 -21.17 -0.70
N SER A 69 9.21 -22.27 -0.27
CA SER A 69 8.20 -23.01 -1.02
C SER A 69 7.03 -23.33 -0.11
N GLY A 70 5.83 -23.17 -0.63
CA GLY A 70 4.59 -23.36 0.12
C GLY A 70 3.38 -23.28 -0.78
N LYS A 71 2.20 -23.48 -0.20
CA LYS A 71 0.92 -23.32 -0.90
C LYS A 71 0.47 -21.86 -0.82
N VAL A 72 -0.25 -21.41 -1.83
CA VAL A 72 -0.81 -20.04 -1.87
C VAL A 72 -1.80 -19.77 -0.74
N ASN A 73 -2.38 -20.82 -0.14
CA ASN A 73 -3.28 -20.69 1.01
C ASN A 73 -2.53 -20.68 2.37
N ASP A 74 -1.21 -20.84 2.38
CA ASP A 74 -0.42 -20.75 3.62
C ASP A 74 -0.28 -19.27 4.02
N PRO A 75 -0.57 -18.89 5.29
CA PRO A 75 -0.56 -17.48 5.71
C PRO A 75 0.78 -16.76 5.49
N GLU A 76 1.90 -17.48 5.66
CA GLU A 76 3.24 -16.90 5.41
C GLU A 76 3.45 -16.58 3.92
N ILE A 77 2.99 -17.47 3.02
CA ILE A 77 3.04 -17.23 1.57
C ILE A 77 2.14 -16.06 1.19
N GLN A 78 0.94 -15.98 1.77
CA GLN A 78 0.03 -14.85 1.54
C GLN A 78 0.64 -13.53 2.00
N ASN A 79 1.26 -13.48 3.18
CA ASN A 79 1.93 -12.28 3.67
C ASN A 79 3.05 -11.81 2.72
N ILE A 80 3.84 -12.73 2.19
CA ILE A 80 4.89 -12.40 1.22
C ILE A 80 4.30 -11.88 -0.09
N LEU A 81 3.26 -12.54 -0.61
CA LEU A 81 2.59 -12.11 -1.84
C LEU A 81 1.90 -10.74 -1.66
N THR A 82 1.27 -10.49 -0.51
CA THR A 82 0.65 -9.21 -0.12
C THR A 82 1.71 -8.11 -0.03
N TYR A 83 2.85 -8.40 0.61
CA TYR A 83 3.96 -7.47 0.65
C TYR A 83 4.50 -7.17 -0.76
N ALA A 84 4.71 -8.22 -1.56
CA ALA A 84 5.28 -8.10 -2.89
C ALA A 84 4.40 -7.29 -3.84
N MET A 85 3.07 -7.47 -3.80
CA MET A 85 2.15 -6.68 -4.64
C MET A 85 2.11 -5.19 -4.28
N LEU A 86 2.49 -4.81 -3.07
CA LEU A 86 2.51 -3.42 -2.63
C LEU A 86 3.86 -2.74 -2.85
N ASN A 87 4.97 -3.48 -2.67
CA ASN A 87 6.28 -2.85 -2.44
C ASN A 87 7.32 -3.16 -3.53
N GLU A 88 7.11 -4.17 -4.37
CA GLU A 88 8.08 -4.52 -5.40
C GLU A 88 8.20 -3.42 -6.46
N GLN A 89 9.44 -3.04 -6.80
CA GLN A 89 9.70 -2.02 -7.80
C GLN A 89 9.26 -2.47 -9.21
N ASN A 90 9.46 -3.76 -9.51
CA ASN A 90 9.10 -4.32 -10.80
C ASN A 90 7.58 -4.56 -10.89
N PRO A 91 6.85 -3.93 -11.84
CA PRO A 91 5.41 -4.14 -11.97
C PRO A 91 5.02 -5.57 -12.35
N GLY A 92 5.91 -6.32 -13.02
CA GLY A 92 5.72 -7.74 -13.31
C GLY A 92 5.74 -8.61 -12.04
N SER A 93 6.57 -8.28 -11.05
CA SER A 93 6.54 -8.95 -9.74
C SER A 93 5.22 -8.69 -9.03
N ARG A 94 4.77 -7.43 -8.98
CA ARG A 94 3.48 -7.06 -8.36
C ARG A 94 2.31 -7.77 -9.04
N LEU A 95 2.28 -7.75 -10.36
CA LEU A 95 1.27 -8.44 -11.18
C LEU A 95 1.27 -9.96 -10.91
N ASN A 96 2.44 -10.59 -10.88
CA ASN A 96 2.55 -12.02 -10.62
C ASN A 96 2.04 -12.39 -9.22
N SER A 97 2.30 -11.58 -8.21
CA SER A 97 1.76 -11.81 -6.86
C SER A 97 0.24 -11.88 -6.85
N ILE A 98 -0.42 -10.95 -7.56
CA ILE A 98 -1.88 -10.92 -7.71
C ILE A 98 -2.37 -12.14 -8.51
N ASN A 99 -1.71 -12.48 -9.62
CA ASN A 99 -2.09 -13.62 -10.46
C ASN A 99 -1.99 -14.96 -9.72
N VAL A 100 -0.94 -15.15 -8.91
CA VAL A 100 -0.74 -16.35 -8.11
C VAL A 100 -1.86 -16.49 -7.07
N MET A 101 -2.19 -15.39 -6.39
CA MET A 101 -3.32 -15.31 -5.47
C MET A 101 -4.65 -15.63 -6.15
N ASP A 102 -4.90 -15.08 -7.34
CA ASP A 102 -6.14 -15.27 -8.08
C ASP A 102 -6.31 -16.70 -8.62
N THR A 103 -5.23 -17.29 -9.13
CA THR A 103 -5.28 -18.58 -9.83
C THR A 103 -5.38 -19.76 -8.87
N TYR A 104 -4.68 -19.68 -7.73
CA TYR A 104 -4.51 -20.82 -6.83
C TYR A 104 -5.03 -20.57 -5.42
N GLY A 105 -5.35 -19.33 -5.09
CA GLY A 105 -5.93 -18.98 -3.82
C GLY A 105 -7.43 -19.25 -3.81
N ASN A 106 -7.89 -20.11 -2.89
CA ASN A 106 -9.31 -20.16 -2.54
C ASN A 106 -9.58 -19.07 -1.49
N LEU A 107 -9.28 -17.82 -1.87
CA LEU A 107 -9.14 -16.72 -0.93
C LEU A 107 -10.51 -16.27 -0.40
N ILE A 108 -10.63 -16.34 0.92
CA ILE A 108 -11.49 -15.44 1.67
C ILE A 108 -10.54 -14.34 2.16
N PRO A 109 -10.55 -13.14 1.56
CA PRO A 109 -9.59 -12.12 1.89
C PRO A 109 -9.78 -11.71 3.34
N ASP A 110 -8.70 -11.78 4.12
CA ASP A 110 -8.66 -11.10 5.40
C ASP A 110 -8.54 -9.58 5.19
N LYS A 111 -8.45 -8.84 6.29
CA LYS A 111 -8.36 -7.38 6.24
C LYS A 111 -7.10 -6.91 5.52
N ASP A 112 -5.96 -7.59 5.69
CA ASP A 112 -4.68 -7.13 5.17
C ASP A 112 -4.58 -7.35 3.66
N ILE A 113 -5.02 -8.52 3.16
CA ILE A 113 -5.13 -8.79 1.73
C ILE A 113 -6.12 -7.82 1.07
N LYS A 114 -7.26 -7.57 1.73
CA LYS A 114 -8.26 -6.64 1.21
C LYS A 114 -7.72 -5.22 1.08
N ASP A 115 -7.12 -4.69 2.14
CA ASP A 115 -6.58 -3.34 2.16
C ASP A 115 -5.43 -3.18 1.16
N ALA A 116 -4.60 -4.22 1.00
CA ALA A 116 -3.54 -4.25 -0.01
C ALA A 116 -4.11 -4.17 -1.43
N LEU A 117 -5.09 -5.00 -1.77
CA LEU A 117 -5.69 -4.99 -3.10
C LEU A 117 -6.41 -3.68 -3.41
N ILE A 118 -7.12 -3.10 -2.44
CA ILE A 118 -7.73 -1.77 -2.59
C ILE A 118 -6.64 -0.71 -2.85
N THR A 119 -5.54 -0.76 -2.10
CA THR A 119 -4.41 0.16 -2.27
C THR A 119 -3.83 0.04 -3.68
N VAL A 120 -3.57 -1.19 -4.16
CA VAL A 120 -3.08 -1.44 -5.53
C VAL A 120 -4.05 -0.89 -6.57
N VAL A 121 -5.34 -1.21 -6.45
CA VAL A 121 -6.39 -0.73 -7.37
C VAL A 121 -6.42 0.80 -7.47
N MET A 122 -6.19 1.50 -6.36
CA MET A 122 -6.29 2.95 -6.31
C MET A 122 -4.99 3.67 -6.69
N THR A 123 -3.83 3.06 -6.44
CA THR A 123 -2.55 3.81 -6.40
C THR A 123 -1.42 3.23 -7.24
N ASP A 124 -1.50 1.98 -7.72
CA ASP A 124 -0.40 1.42 -8.51
C ASP A 124 -0.20 2.21 -9.80
N GLU A 125 1.04 2.60 -10.11
CA GLU A 125 1.35 3.40 -11.29
C GLU A 125 1.03 2.65 -12.60
N ASN A 126 1.14 1.32 -12.59
CA ASN A 126 0.95 0.49 -13.77
C ASN A 126 -0.53 0.10 -13.94
N PRO A 127 -1.21 0.51 -15.04
CA PRO A 127 -2.62 0.20 -15.25
C PRO A 127 -2.92 -1.29 -15.41
N GLY A 128 -1.94 -2.10 -15.83
CA GLY A 128 -2.08 -3.55 -15.90
C GLY A 128 -2.17 -4.19 -14.52
N VAL A 129 -1.35 -3.73 -13.57
CA VAL A 129 -1.39 -4.19 -12.18
C VAL A 129 -2.71 -3.78 -11.52
N ARG A 130 -3.14 -2.53 -11.70
CA ARG A 130 -4.46 -2.05 -11.22
C ARG A 130 -5.60 -2.90 -11.77
N MET A 131 -5.56 -3.23 -13.07
CA MET A 131 -6.61 -4.01 -13.72
C MET A 131 -6.70 -5.42 -13.16
N GLU A 132 -5.54 -6.05 -12.89
CA GLU A 132 -5.53 -7.39 -12.33
C GLU A 132 -6.03 -7.43 -10.88
N ALA A 133 -5.62 -6.46 -10.07
CA ALA A 133 -6.17 -6.29 -8.72
C ALA A 133 -7.69 -6.06 -8.76
N LEU A 134 -8.18 -5.24 -9.70
CA LEU A 134 -9.61 -4.96 -9.88
C LEU A 134 -10.40 -6.23 -10.22
N LYS A 135 -9.86 -7.09 -11.08
CA LYS A 135 -10.47 -8.39 -11.41
C LYS A 135 -10.53 -9.29 -10.18
N LEU A 136 -9.45 -9.38 -9.41
CA LEU A 136 -9.42 -10.19 -8.20
C LEU A 136 -10.46 -9.73 -7.17
N ILE A 137 -10.52 -8.43 -6.85
CA ILE A 137 -11.52 -7.92 -5.89
C ILE A 137 -12.96 -8.12 -6.37
N SER A 138 -13.20 -8.19 -7.69
CA SER A 138 -14.53 -8.44 -8.26
C SER A 138 -15.08 -9.85 -8.03
N LYS A 139 -14.21 -10.79 -7.60
CA LYS A 139 -14.55 -12.17 -7.25
C LYS A 139 -14.95 -12.32 -5.78
N PHE A 140 -14.61 -11.36 -4.92
CA PHE A 140 -14.97 -11.39 -3.51
C PHE A 140 -16.39 -10.90 -3.26
N ASN A 141 -16.89 -11.16 -2.04
CA ASN A 141 -18.15 -10.60 -1.59
C ASN A 141 -18.07 -9.09 -1.59
N TYR A 142 -19.05 -8.46 -2.22
CA TYR A 142 -19.13 -7.02 -2.30
C TYR A 142 -19.30 -6.41 -0.91
N ASP A 143 -18.55 -5.36 -0.61
CA ASP A 143 -18.67 -4.58 0.61
C ASP A 143 -18.50 -3.08 0.33
N GLU A 144 -18.68 -2.27 1.37
CA GLU A 144 -18.56 -0.80 1.26
C GLU A 144 -17.15 -0.37 0.84
N SER A 145 -16.10 -1.08 1.26
CA SER A 145 -14.72 -0.72 0.93
C SER A 145 -14.41 -0.97 -0.55
N PHE A 146 -14.88 -2.09 -1.12
CA PHE A 146 -14.79 -2.33 -2.56
C PHE A 146 -15.63 -1.36 -3.37
N LYS A 147 -16.82 -0.98 -2.90
CA LYS A 147 -17.62 0.09 -3.54
C LYS A 147 -16.81 1.37 -3.67
N GLN A 148 -16.18 1.82 -2.58
CA GLN A 148 -15.39 3.04 -2.59
C GLN A 148 -14.18 2.93 -3.52
N ALA A 149 -13.52 1.77 -3.58
CA ALA A 149 -12.46 1.53 -4.56
C ALA A 149 -12.96 1.63 -6.02
N TYR A 150 -14.11 1.01 -6.34
CA TYR A 150 -14.70 1.10 -7.68
C TYR A 150 -15.09 2.54 -8.04
N LEU A 151 -15.72 3.28 -7.12
CA LEU A 151 -16.05 4.69 -7.31
C LEU A 151 -14.78 5.52 -7.54
N PHE A 152 -13.75 5.31 -6.72
CA PHE A 152 -12.47 6.02 -6.87
C PHE A 152 -11.86 5.80 -8.26
N VAL A 153 -11.79 4.56 -8.73
CA VAL A 153 -11.25 4.25 -10.06
C VAL A 153 -12.12 4.84 -11.16
N LEU A 154 -13.45 4.70 -11.08
CA LEU A 154 -14.37 5.30 -12.03
C LEU A 154 -14.20 6.83 -12.10
N LEU A 155 -13.89 7.47 -10.98
CA LEU A 155 -13.76 8.92 -10.89
C LEU A 155 -12.41 9.43 -11.39
N ASN A 156 -11.33 8.73 -11.07
CA ASN A 156 -9.98 9.30 -11.14
C ASN A 156 -9.04 8.59 -12.12
N ASP A 157 -9.34 7.36 -12.55
CA ASP A 157 -8.38 6.61 -13.37
C ASP A 157 -8.30 7.17 -14.80
N SER A 158 -7.08 7.38 -15.29
CA SER A 158 -6.83 7.85 -16.66
C SER A 158 -7.19 6.81 -17.71
N SER A 159 -7.12 5.51 -17.38
CA SER A 159 -7.47 4.42 -18.28
C SER A 159 -8.98 4.23 -18.35
N SER A 160 -9.56 4.43 -19.53
CA SER A 160 -10.99 4.16 -19.74
C SER A 160 -11.34 2.70 -19.51
N ALA A 161 -10.41 1.76 -19.73
CA ALA A 161 -10.66 0.34 -19.49
C ALA A 161 -10.88 0.04 -17.99
N LEU A 162 -10.08 0.67 -17.11
CA LEU A 162 -10.24 0.57 -15.66
C LEU A 162 -11.55 1.20 -15.20
N ARG A 163 -11.86 2.41 -15.70
CA ARG A 163 -13.13 3.07 -15.40
C ARG A 163 -14.35 2.24 -15.84
N ILE A 164 -14.30 1.61 -17.03
CA ILE A 164 -15.35 0.71 -17.52
C ILE A 164 -15.51 -0.50 -16.60
N ALA A 165 -14.41 -1.14 -16.23
CA ALA A 165 -14.44 -2.33 -15.37
C ALA A 165 -15.05 -2.01 -13.99
N SER A 166 -14.68 -0.86 -13.40
CA SER A 166 -15.26 -0.38 -12.14
C SER A 166 -16.75 -0.05 -12.26
N LEU A 167 -17.17 0.62 -13.33
CA LEU A 167 -18.59 0.90 -13.59
C LEU A 167 -19.40 -0.41 -13.71
N ASN A 168 -18.84 -1.41 -14.40
CA ASN A 168 -19.49 -2.70 -14.54
C ASN A 168 -19.62 -3.44 -13.20
N ALA A 169 -18.60 -3.33 -12.32
CA ALA A 169 -18.66 -3.87 -10.97
C ALA A 169 -19.77 -3.20 -10.14
N LEU A 170 -19.88 -1.86 -10.20
CA LEU A 170 -20.96 -1.11 -9.53
C LEU A 170 -22.35 -1.49 -10.07
N ILE A 171 -22.51 -1.64 -11.39
CA ILE A 171 -23.77 -2.10 -12.00
C ILE A 171 -24.13 -3.51 -11.52
N LYS A 172 -23.15 -4.42 -11.49
CA LYS A 172 -23.35 -5.79 -11.00
C LYS A 172 -23.80 -5.78 -9.54
N ALA A 173 -23.15 -4.98 -8.69
CA ALA A 173 -23.50 -4.85 -7.28
C ALA A 173 -24.92 -4.29 -7.09
N ALA A 174 -25.30 -3.25 -7.83
CA ALA A 174 -26.65 -2.69 -7.80
C ALA A 174 -27.72 -3.74 -8.15
N LYS A 175 -27.49 -4.54 -9.19
CA LYS A 175 -28.38 -5.66 -9.56
C LYS A 175 -28.47 -6.75 -8.51
N SER A 176 -27.44 -6.90 -7.68
CA SER A 176 -27.43 -7.82 -6.53
C SER A 176 -27.99 -7.20 -5.25
N GLY A 177 -28.58 -6.00 -5.31
CA GLY A 177 -29.24 -5.33 -4.18
C GLY A 177 -28.36 -4.34 -3.40
N TYR A 178 -27.10 -4.14 -3.79
CA TYR A 178 -26.22 -3.17 -3.15
C TYR A 178 -26.42 -1.77 -3.75
N GLN A 179 -27.15 -0.92 -3.04
CA GLN A 179 -27.49 0.41 -3.53
C GLN A 179 -26.37 1.44 -3.29
N LEU A 180 -26.28 2.41 -4.20
CA LEU A 180 -25.47 3.62 -4.07
C LEU A 180 -26.15 4.55 -3.06
N LYS A 181 -25.34 5.22 -2.23
CA LYS A 181 -25.84 6.31 -1.36
C LYS A 181 -26.02 7.58 -2.20
N GLN A 182 -26.79 8.54 -1.69
CA GLN A 182 -27.07 9.79 -2.41
C GLN A 182 -25.79 10.49 -2.93
N ASN A 183 -24.75 10.59 -2.10
CA ASN A 183 -23.47 11.18 -2.51
C ASN A 183 -22.79 10.37 -3.63
N ASP A 184 -22.88 9.03 -3.60
CA ASP A 184 -22.32 8.16 -4.63
C ASP A 184 -23.06 8.36 -5.98
N VAL A 185 -24.38 8.55 -5.94
CA VAL A 185 -25.24 8.82 -7.11
C VAL A 185 -24.81 10.13 -7.78
N GLU A 186 -24.53 11.18 -7.00
CA GLU A 186 -24.04 12.47 -7.52
C GLU A 186 -22.70 12.34 -8.25
N LEU A 187 -21.78 11.56 -7.70
CA LEU A 187 -20.48 11.27 -8.31
C LEU A 187 -20.64 10.53 -9.65
N VAL A 188 -21.53 9.53 -9.71
CA VAL A 188 -21.83 8.79 -10.95
C VAL A 188 -22.55 9.69 -11.97
N MET A 189 -23.43 10.59 -11.52
CA MET A 189 -24.08 11.60 -12.38
C MET A 189 -23.06 12.52 -13.07
N GLN A 190 -21.98 12.89 -12.38
CA GLN A 190 -20.90 13.67 -12.99
C GLN A 190 -20.29 12.92 -14.17
N LYS A 191 -19.94 11.64 -14.00
CA LYS A 191 -19.38 10.81 -15.08
C LYS A 191 -20.36 10.54 -16.21
N ALA A 192 -21.65 10.39 -15.91
CA ALA A 192 -22.69 10.27 -16.93
C ALA A 192 -22.74 11.48 -17.91
N LYS A 193 -22.32 12.66 -17.44
CA LYS A 193 -22.31 13.91 -18.21
C LYS A 193 -20.95 14.21 -18.86
N GLN A 194 -19.86 13.95 -18.15
CA GLN A 194 -18.55 14.53 -18.45
C GLN A 194 -17.47 13.52 -18.88
N ASP A 195 -17.68 12.20 -18.71
CA ASP A 195 -16.64 11.24 -19.10
C ASP A 195 -16.40 11.29 -20.62
N ASP A 196 -15.15 11.22 -21.04
CA ASP A 196 -14.77 11.23 -22.46
C ASP A 196 -15.23 9.95 -23.18
N ASN A 197 -15.36 8.84 -22.45
CA ASN A 197 -15.77 7.56 -22.97
C ASN A 197 -17.30 7.43 -23.08
N ASN A 198 -17.79 7.19 -24.30
CA ASN A 198 -19.23 7.11 -24.56
C ASN A 198 -19.91 5.94 -23.84
N TYR A 199 -19.22 4.81 -23.67
CA TYR A 199 -19.75 3.67 -22.93
C TYR A 199 -20.03 4.04 -21.48
N ILE A 200 -19.09 4.74 -20.84
CA ILE A 200 -19.22 5.18 -19.44
C ILE A 200 -20.40 6.13 -19.30
N ARG A 201 -20.52 7.12 -20.19
CA ARG A 201 -21.66 8.05 -20.17
C ARG A 201 -23.00 7.33 -20.27
N LEU A 202 -23.14 6.43 -21.24
CA LEU A 202 -24.38 5.69 -21.48
C LEU A 202 -24.73 4.75 -20.32
N LYS A 203 -23.76 3.94 -19.87
CA LYS A 203 -23.99 2.96 -18.81
C LYS A 203 -24.21 3.60 -17.44
N SER A 204 -23.57 4.73 -17.17
CA SER A 204 -23.85 5.51 -15.95
C SER A 204 -25.29 6.01 -15.94
N LYS A 205 -25.81 6.55 -17.06
CA LYS A 205 -27.23 6.94 -17.17
C LYS A 205 -28.16 5.76 -16.90
N THR A 206 -27.84 4.57 -17.42
CA THR A 206 -28.63 3.36 -17.16
C THR A 206 -28.61 2.97 -15.69
N LEU A 207 -27.44 2.98 -15.04
CA LEU A 207 -27.31 2.69 -13.60
C LEU A 207 -28.15 3.66 -12.75
N LEU A 208 -28.17 4.93 -13.12
CA LEU A 208 -28.86 5.99 -12.39
C LEU A 208 -30.39 5.93 -12.52
N LYS A 209 -30.95 5.21 -13.50
CA LYS A 209 -32.42 5.07 -13.63
C LYS A 209 -33.07 4.41 -12.41
N GLU A 210 -32.33 3.58 -11.69
CA GLU A 210 -32.80 2.91 -10.47
C GLU A 210 -32.90 3.86 -9.26
N TYR A 211 -32.46 5.12 -9.40
CA TYR A 211 -32.38 6.12 -8.33
C TYR A 211 -33.23 7.38 -8.64
N ASN A 212 -34.03 7.36 -9.70
CA ASN A 212 -34.96 8.44 -10.06
C ASN A 212 -36.41 8.03 -9.80
#